data_AF-A0A1C5AHI7-F1
#
_entry.id   AF-A0A1C5AHI7-F1
#
_cell.length_a   1.000
_cell.length_b   1.000
_cell.length_c   1.000
_cell.angle_alpha   90.00
_cell.angle_beta   90.00
_cell.angle_gamma   90.00
#
_symmetry.space_group_name_H-M   'P 1'
#
loop_
_entity.id
_entity.type
_entity.pdbx_description
1 polymer ?
#
loop_
_entity_poly.entity_id
_entity_poly.type
_entity_poly.pdbx_seq_one_letter_code
_entity_poly.pdbx_strand_id
1 'polypeptide(L)'
;MAARAAEYPGWRQLGWLPVAGDGFGNFYMLLIQGSLAGHVAFVEAISEPNEITYVAASNLWSFLRFLFEKELGAKGWPVDPTVVLAADPGLAHVPANPLPWTR
;
A
#
# COMPACT_ATOMS: atom_id res chain seq x y z
N MET A 1 -7.24 -15.53 -1.48
CA MET A 1 -6.96 -14.24 -2.17
C MET A 1 -7.70 -14.06 -3.50
N ALA A 2 -7.91 -15.10 -4.33
CA ALA A 2 -8.56 -14.95 -5.64
C ALA A 2 -10.03 -14.45 -5.64
N ALA A 3 -10.78 -14.63 -4.53
CA ALA A 3 -12.21 -14.28 -4.49
C ALA A 3 -12.50 -12.77 -4.49
N ARG A 4 -11.66 -11.94 -3.83
CA ARG A 4 -11.97 -10.50 -3.64
C ARG A 4 -11.62 -9.61 -4.84
N ALA A 5 -10.66 -10.02 -5.67
CA ALA A 5 -10.38 -9.30 -6.92
C ALA A 5 -11.55 -9.38 -7.92
N ALA A 6 -12.45 -10.35 -7.78
CA ALA A 6 -13.66 -10.44 -8.57
C ALA A 6 -14.74 -9.42 -8.15
N GLU A 7 -14.68 -8.91 -6.92
CA GLU A 7 -15.65 -7.94 -6.37
C GLU A 7 -15.37 -6.50 -6.89
N TYR A 8 -14.14 -6.21 -7.30
CA TYR A 8 -13.71 -4.89 -7.76
C TYR A 8 -13.09 -4.96 -9.17
N PRO A 9 -13.90 -4.98 -10.24
CA PRO A 9 -13.42 -5.23 -11.60
C PRO A 9 -12.42 -4.17 -12.10
N GLY A 10 -12.46 -2.96 -11.55
CA GLY A 10 -11.52 -1.87 -11.89
C GLY A 10 -10.07 -2.21 -11.57
N TRP A 11 -9.80 -2.97 -10.51
CA TRP A 11 -8.43 -3.30 -10.08
C TRP A 11 -7.65 -4.07 -11.13
N ARG A 12 -8.31 -5.00 -11.83
CA ARG A 12 -7.67 -5.76 -12.90
C ARG A 12 -7.25 -4.86 -14.06
N GLN A 13 -8.09 -3.89 -14.41
CA GLN A 13 -7.80 -2.92 -15.48
C GLN A 13 -6.67 -1.96 -15.09
N LEU A 14 -6.60 -1.62 -13.81
CA LEU A 14 -5.55 -0.76 -13.24
C LEU A 14 -4.24 -1.49 -12.97
N GLY A 15 -4.21 -2.83 -13.10
CA GLY A 15 -3.05 -3.64 -12.73
C GLY A 15 -2.78 -3.58 -11.22
N TRP A 16 -3.81 -3.72 -10.39
CA TRP A 16 -3.70 -3.75 -8.93
C TRP A 16 -3.96 -5.16 -8.42
N LEU A 17 -3.01 -5.69 -7.65
CA LEU A 17 -3.07 -7.05 -7.10
C LEU A 17 -3.19 -6.97 -5.57
N PRO A 18 -4.27 -7.47 -4.95
CA PRO A 18 -4.39 -7.44 -3.48
C PRO A 18 -3.35 -8.37 -2.84
N VAL A 19 -2.60 -7.84 -1.86
CA VAL A 19 -1.55 -8.56 -1.12
C VAL A 19 -1.82 -8.63 0.38
N ALA A 20 -2.65 -7.75 0.94
CA ALA A 20 -3.16 -7.86 2.31
C ALA A 20 -4.48 -7.10 2.44
N GLY A 21 -5.23 -7.37 3.52
CA GLY A 21 -6.41 -6.62 3.90
C GLY A 21 -6.32 -6.15 5.34
N ASP A 22 -7.00 -5.06 5.69
CA ASP A 22 -7.04 -4.51 7.05
C ASP A 22 -8.07 -5.20 7.96
N GLY A 23 -8.87 -6.12 7.42
CA GLY A 23 -9.96 -6.82 8.12
C GLY A 23 -11.31 -6.09 8.09
N PHE A 24 -11.35 -4.83 7.64
CA PHE A 24 -12.53 -3.98 7.60
C PHE A 24 -13.04 -3.69 6.18
N GLY A 25 -12.36 -4.22 5.16
CA GLY A 25 -12.77 -4.07 3.77
C GLY A 25 -11.83 -3.21 2.95
N ASN A 26 -10.69 -2.79 3.51
CA ASN A 26 -9.65 -2.06 2.77
C ASN A 26 -8.44 -2.96 2.50
N PHE A 27 -7.64 -2.56 1.52
CA PHE A 27 -6.62 -3.44 0.95
C PHE A 27 -5.29 -2.74 0.77
N TYR A 28 -4.23 -3.52 0.98
CA TYR A 28 -2.92 -3.22 0.43
C TYR A 28 -2.80 -3.92 -0.92
N MET A 29 -2.48 -3.15 -1.95
CA MET A 29 -2.42 -3.53 -3.35
C MET A 29 -0.99 -3.39 -3.86
N LEU A 30 -0.45 -4.44 -4.46
CA LEU A 30 0.75 -4.35 -5.29
C LEU A 30 0.34 -3.76 -6.65
N LEU A 31 0.97 -2.65 -7.02
CA LEU A 31 0.75 -1.98 -8.30
C LEU A 31 1.69 -2.63 -9.33
N ILE A 32 1.16 -3.32 -10.33
CA ILE A 32 1.97 -4.00 -11.36
C ILE A 32 2.06 -3.22 -12.67
N GLN A 33 1.33 -2.11 -12.79
CA GLN A 33 1.30 -1.24 -13.97
C GLN A 33 1.29 0.25 -13.56
N GLY A 34 1.58 1.14 -14.51
CA GLY A 34 1.58 2.59 -14.30
C GLY A 34 2.86 3.16 -13.70
N SER A 35 2.83 4.45 -13.35
CA SER A 35 4.00 5.19 -12.84
C SER A 35 4.46 4.76 -11.45
N LEU A 36 3.58 4.11 -10.68
CA LEU A 36 3.88 3.56 -9.36
C LEU A 36 4.08 2.03 -9.38
N ALA A 37 4.31 1.44 -10.56
CA ALA A 37 4.56 0.00 -10.66
C ALA A 37 5.69 -0.44 -9.70
N GLY A 38 5.50 -1.60 -9.06
CA GLY A 38 6.37 -2.14 -8.02
C GLY A 38 5.99 -1.74 -6.60
N HIS A 39 5.30 -0.61 -6.40
CA HIS A 39 4.94 -0.11 -5.08
C HIS A 39 3.76 -0.87 -4.47
N VAL A 40 3.65 -0.84 -3.14
CA VAL A 40 2.47 -1.31 -2.42
C VAL A 40 1.69 -0.11 -1.90
N ALA A 41 0.41 -0.02 -2.27
CA ALA A 41 -0.48 1.08 -1.90
C ALA A 41 -1.67 0.59 -1.08
N PHE A 42 -2.15 1.41 -0.15
CA PHE A 42 -3.40 1.21 0.55
C PHE A 42 -4.56 1.85 -0.21
N VAL A 43 -5.70 1.14 -0.25
CA VAL A 43 -6.93 1.53 -0.93
C VAL A 43 -8.10 1.37 0.04
N GLU A 44 -8.84 2.46 0.27
CA GLU A 44 -10.14 2.45 0.94
C GLU A 44 -11.20 1.94 -0.04
N ALA A 45 -11.45 0.63 -0.01
CA ALA A 45 -12.20 0.00 -1.09
C ALA A 45 -13.72 0.13 -0.96
N ILE A 46 -14.22 0.58 0.19
CA ILE A 46 -15.66 0.72 0.42
C ILE A 46 -16.16 2.01 -0.24
N SER A 47 -15.40 3.10 -0.08
CA SER A 47 -15.80 4.43 -0.54
C SER A 47 -15.14 4.79 -1.87
N GLU A 48 -13.86 4.45 -2.04
CA GLU A 48 -13.04 4.90 -3.16
C GLU A 48 -12.24 3.74 -3.79
N PRO A 49 -12.93 2.69 -4.30
CA PRO A 49 -12.27 1.44 -4.71
C PRO A 49 -11.22 1.58 -5.81
N ASN A 50 -11.28 2.62 -6.64
CA ASN A 50 -10.34 2.81 -7.74
C ASN A 50 -9.35 3.96 -7.49
N GLU A 51 -9.18 4.38 -6.22
CA GLU A 51 -8.27 5.45 -5.84
C GLU A 51 -7.22 4.97 -4.84
N ILE A 52 -5.98 5.42 -5.01
CA ILE A 52 -4.91 5.16 -4.06
C ILE A 52 -5.08 6.11 -2.88
N THR A 53 -5.28 5.56 -1.69
CA THR A 53 -5.29 6.34 -0.46
C THR A 53 -3.85 6.75 -0.10
N TYR A 54 -2.90 5.81 -0.06
CA TYR A 54 -1.48 6.16 0.09
C TYR A 54 -0.58 5.01 -0.36
N VAL A 55 0.68 5.30 -0.65
CA VAL A 55 1.74 4.32 -0.89
C VAL A 55 2.35 3.95 0.46
N ALA A 56 2.24 2.68 0.82
CA ALA A 56 2.67 2.15 2.12
C ALA A 56 4.11 1.60 2.10
N ALA A 57 4.62 1.26 0.91
CA ALA A 57 5.99 0.79 0.71
C ALA A 57 6.45 0.95 -0.75
N SER A 58 7.75 1.11 -0.96
CA SER A 58 8.37 1.21 -2.29
C SER A 58 8.34 -0.11 -3.06
N ASN A 59 8.23 -1.24 -2.35
CA ASN A 59 8.15 -2.57 -2.93
C ASN A 59 7.50 -3.59 -1.97
N LEU A 60 7.18 -4.78 -2.50
CA LEU A 60 6.53 -5.86 -1.74
C LEU A 60 7.37 -6.34 -0.54
N TRP A 61 8.70 -6.39 -0.66
CA TRP A 61 9.55 -6.90 0.42
C TRP A 61 9.64 -5.91 1.58
N SER A 62 9.76 -4.62 1.29
CA SER A 62 9.65 -3.55 2.31
C SER A 62 8.29 -3.63 3.01
N PHE A 63 7.20 -3.81 2.25
CA PHE A 63 5.85 -3.98 2.83
C PHE A 63 5.77 -5.17 3.78
N LEU A 64 6.23 -6.35 3.37
CA LEU A 64 6.18 -7.55 4.20
C LEU A 64 7.02 -7.37 5.48
N ARG A 65 8.19 -6.75 5.37
CA ARG A 65 9.03 -6.42 6.54
C ARG A 65 8.26 -5.52 7.52
N PHE A 66 7.68 -4.43 7.04
CA PHE A 66 6.89 -3.52 7.87
C PHE A 66 5.69 -4.21 8.52
N LEU A 67 4.97 -5.05 7.77
CA LEU A 67 3.85 -5.81 8.28
C LEU A 67 4.28 -6.73 9.43
N PHE A 68 5.34 -7.52 9.25
CA PHE A 68 5.83 -8.43 10.29
C PHE A 68 6.38 -7.69 11.50
N GLU A 69 7.11 -6.60 11.31
CA GLU A 69 7.57 -5.75 12.43
C GLU A 69 6.39 -5.19 13.23
N LYS A 70 5.32 -4.75 12.55
CA LYS A 70 4.09 -4.29 13.21
C LYS A 70 3.40 -5.41 14.00
N GLU A 71 3.30 -6.62 13.44
CA GLU A 71 2.76 -7.79 14.17
C GLU A 71 3.61 -8.14 15.41
N LEU A 72 4.91 -7.84 15.39
CA LEU A 72 5.81 -7.97 16.55
C LEU A 72 5.76 -6.77 17.51
N GLY A 73 4.92 -5.77 17.25
CA GLY A 73 4.71 -4.61 18.12
C GLY A 73 5.52 -3.36 17.78
N ALA A 74 6.21 -3.33 16.64
CA ALA A 74 6.85 -2.11 16.16
C ALA A 74 5.81 -1.01 15.87
N LYS A 75 6.22 0.24 16.04
CA LYS A 75 5.38 1.43 15.85
C LYS A 75 5.97 2.33 14.77
N GLY A 76 5.18 3.27 14.27
CA GLY A 76 5.61 4.29 13.32
C GLY A 76 5.17 4.01 11.88
N TRP A 77 5.26 2.78 11.38
CA TRP A 77 4.72 2.46 10.06
C TRP A 77 3.17 2.44 10.05
N PRO A 78 2.49 2.99 9.02
CA PRO A 78 3.03 3.63 7.83
C PRO A 78 3.20 5.16 7.94
N VAL A 79 2.89 5.79 9.07
CA VAL A 79 2.67 7.25 9.16
C VAL A 79 3.84 8.08 9.65
N ASP A 80 4.84 7.51 10.30
CA ASP A 80 6.01 8.23 10.79
C ASP A 80 7.09 8.28 9.69
N PRO A 81 7.31 9.44 9.04
CA PRO A 81 8.27 9.54 7.94
C PRO A 81 9.70 9.23 8.38
N THR A 82 10.07 9.48 9.64
CA THR A 82 11.42 9.23 10.13
C THR A 82 11.69 7.73 10.20
N VAL A 83 10.74 6.98 10.77
CA VAL A 83 10.83 5.52 10.88
C VAL A 83 10.73 4.88 9.50
N VAL A 84 9.78 5.32 8.68
CA VAL A 84 9.50 4.71 7.38
C VAL A 84 10.63 4.96 6.39
N LEU A 85 11.13 6.20 6.25
CA LEU A 85 12.19 6.50 5.27
C LEU A 85 13.55 5.95 5.67
N ALA A 86 13.84 5.79 6.97
CA ALA A 86 15.04 5.12 7.42
C ALA A 86 15.07 3.64 6.98
N ALA A 87 13.90 3.00 6.95
CA ALA A 87 13.77 1.59 6.70
C ALA A 87 13.37 1.26 5.25
N ASP A 88 12.78 2.22 4.53
CA ASP A 88 12.44 2.16 3.11
C ASP A 88 12.77 3.50 2.40
N PRO A 89 14.06 3.75 2.10
CA PRO A 89 14.49 4.99 1.45
C PRO A 89 13.88 5.20 0.05
N GLY A 90 13.40 4.12 -0.60
CA GLY A 90 12.77 4.20 -1.92
C GLY A 90 11.51 5.07 -1.95
N LEU A 91 10.82 5.22 -0.81
CA LEU A 91 9.66 6.10 -0.69
C LEU A 91 9.98 7.58 -0.82
N ALA A 92 11.25 7.99 -0.66
CA ALA A 92 11.66 9.38 -0.87
C ALA A 92 11.49 9.86 -2.33
N HIS A 93 11.39 8.93 -3.27
CA HIS A 93 11.20 9.22 -4.70
C HIS A 93 9.74 9.19 -5.15
N VAL A 94 8.82 8.76 -4.28
CA VAL A 94 7.40 8.79 -4.54
C VAL A 94 6.93 10.25 -4.43
N PRO A 95 6.09 10.75 -5.37
CA PRO A 95 5.50 12.08 -5.24
C PRO A 95 4.84 12.24 -3.87
N ALA A 96 4.82 13.46 -3.33
CA ALA A 96 4.27 13.69 -1.98
C ALA A 96 2.79 13.27 -1.86
N ASN A 97 1.97 13.46 -2.90
CA ASN A 97 0.52 13.35 -2.81
C ASN A 97 -0.05 11.96 -2.41
N PRO A 98 0.60 10.82 -2.71
CA PRO A 98 0.19 9.55 -2.11
C PRO A 98 0.96 9.15 -0.85
N LEU A 99 1.68 10.01 -0.13
CA LEU A 99 2.34 9.59 1.12
C LEU A 99 1.38 9.69 2.34
N PRO A 100 1.46 8.75 3.30
CA PRO A 100 0.55 8.72 4.44
C PRO A 100 0.74 9.87 5.45
N TRP A 101 1.86 10.59 5.41
CA TRP A 101 2.19 11.72 6.29
C TRP A 101 2.02 13.10 5.64
N THR A 102 1.48 13.15 4.42
CA THR A 102 1.27 14.41 3.68
C THR A 102 -0.22 14.74 3.52
N ARG A 103 -1.09 14.02 4.22
CA ARG A 103 -2.54 14.25 4.26
C ARG A 103 -2.96 15.03 5.50
#